data_AF-A0A661N299-F1
#
_entry.id   AF-A0A661N299-F1
#
_cell.length_a   1.000
_cell.length_b   1.000
_cell.length_c   1.000
_cell.angle_alpha   90.00
_cell.angle_beta   90.00
_cell.angle_gamma   90.00
#
_symmetry.space_group_name_H-M   'P 1'
#
loop_
_entity.id
_entity.type
_entity.pdbx_description
1 polymer ?
#
loop_
_entity_poly.entity_id
_entity_poly.type
_entity_poly.pdbx_seq_one_letter_code
_entity_poly.pdbx_strand_id
1 'polypeptide(L)'
;MVTGLMSRAARALRDDVGGFARVFSTGASRGHSLGEALSVPTGLLTYRFQEHGGQTRLHLRVQDDGTGLLFRDVTDVIHLTTTATEMIWMALEGWAPKRALAALQLHYRGPRDAFAADYARMERVVQTLRSPT
;
A
#
# COMPACT_ATOMS: atom_id res chain seq x y z
N MET A 1 -22.60 -1.20 25.38
CA MET A 1 -21.78 -2.19 24.64
C MET A 1 -21.85 -1.80 23.18
N VAL A 2 -20.80 -1.15 22.63
CA VAL A 2 -20.84 -0.62 21.26
C VAL A 2 -20.36 -1.69 20.30
N THR A 3 -21.31 -2.32 19.62
CA THR A 3 -21.08 -3.31 18.57
C THR A 3 -21.38 -2.65 17.23
N GLY A 4 -20.41 -2.69 16.31
CA GLY A 4 -20.68 -2.63 14.87
C GLY A 4 -20.84 -1.25 14.23
N LEU A 5 -19.72 -0.58 13.93
CA LEU A 5 -19.64 0.31 12.77
C LEU A 5 -18.36 0.01 11.99
N MET A 6 -18.28 -1.21 11.47
CA MET A 6 -17.38 -1.53 10.36
C MET A 6 -17.98 -0.86 9.11
N SER A 7 -17.48 0.29 8.71
CA SER A 7 -17.85 0.93 7.45
C SER A 7 -17.66 -0.06 6.30
N ARG A 8 -18.66 -0.21 5.43
CA ARG A 8 -18.66 -1.18 4.31
C ARG A 8 -17.41 -1.07 3.43
N ALA A 9 -16.81 0.13 3.35
CA ALA A 9 -15.55 0.41 2.67
C ALA A 9 -14.36 -0.37 3.25
N ALA A 10 -14.21 -0.45 4.58
CA ALA A 10 -13.10 -1.15 5.24
C ALA A 10 -13.17 -2.68 5.07
N ARG A 11 -14.38 -3.23 4.91
CA ARG A 11 -14.58 -4.66 4.59
C ARG A 11 -14.22 -4.95 3.12
N ALA A 12 -14.72 -4.13 2.18
CA ALA A 12 -14.40 -4.27 0.76
C ALA A 12 -12.89 -4.15 0.50
N LEU A 13 -12.20 -3.25 1.21
CA LEU A 13 -10.76 -3.06 1.10
C LEU A 13 -9.96 -4.27 1.61
N ARG A 14 -10.42 -4.92 2.70
CA ARG A 14 -9.82 -6.14 3.24
C ARG A 14 -9.99 -7.33 2.29
N ASP A 15 -11.16 -7.45 1.68
CA ASP A 15 -11.48 -8.50 0.70
C ASP A 15 -10.67 -8.31 -0.60
N ASP A 16 -10.45 -7.04 -1.02
CA ASP A 16 -9.58 -6.69 -2.15
C ASP A 16 -8.09 -6.93 -1.87
N VAL A 17 -7.63 -6.71 -0.63
CA VAL A 17 -6.26 -7.02 -0.19
C VAL A 17 -6.01 -8.54 -0.18
N GLY A 18 -7.02 -9.36 0.11
CA GLY A 18 -6.94 -10.82 -0.01
C GLY A 18 -6.64 -11.32 -1.43
N GLY A 19 -6.97 -10.53 -2.46
CA GLY A 19 -6.63 -10.82 -3.85
C GLY A 19 -5.12 -10.77 -4.15
N PHE A 20 -4.35 -9.94 -3.42
CA PHE A 20 -2.89 -9.81 -3.59
C PHE A 20 -2.16 -11.12 -3.31
N ALA A 21 -2.61 -11.86 -2.30
CA ALA A 21 -2.04 -13.14 -1.95
C ALA A 21 -2.23 -14.19 -3.06
N ARG A 22 -3.24 -14.06 -3.94
CA ARG A 22 -3.48 -15.03 -5.03
C ARG A 22 -2.68 -14.76 -6.31
N VAL A 23 -2.34 -13.50 -6.60
CA VAL A 23 -1.60 -13.15 -7.82
C VAL A 23 -0.08 -13.29 -7.61
N PHE A 24 0.41 -13.05 -6.39
CA PHE A 24 1.83 -13.12 -6.05
C PHE A 24 2.24 -14.37 -5.26
N SER A 25 1.34 -15.33 -4.98
CA SER A 25 1.67 -16.54 -4.20
C SER A 25 2.55 -17.56 -4.91
N THR A 26 2.89 -17.37 -6.18
CA THR A 26 3.70 -18.34 -6.93
C THR A 26 5.04 -17.73 -7.34
N GLY A 27 5.93 -17.58 -6.36
CA GLY A 27 7.37 -17.54 -6.61
C GLY A 27 8.10 -16.31 -6.11
N ALA A 28 8.42 -16.26 -4.82
CA ALA A 28 9.59 -15.55 -4.31
C ALA A 28 9.97 -16.02 -2.90
N SER A 29 10.10 -17.33 -2.70
CA SER A 29 10.87 -17.88 -1.58
C SER A 29 12.17 -18.43 -2.14
N ARG A 30 13.23 -17.59 -2.15
CA ARG A 30 14.62 -17.97 -1.87
C ARG A 30 15.57 -16.81 -2.10
N GLY A 31 16.52 -16.69 -1.18
CA GLY A 31 17.47 -15.60 -1.07
C GLY A 31 18.30 -15.37 -2.33
N HIS A 32 18.44 -14.10 -2.66
CA HIS A 32 19.61 -13.55 -3.32
C HIS A 32 19.66 -12.06 -2.96
N SER A 33 20.83 -11.63 -2.52
CA SER A 33 21.24 -10.23 -2.44
C SER A 33 21.00 -9.54 -3.80
N LEU A 34 19.92 -8.79 -3.92
CA LEU A 34 19.52 -8.07 -5.12
C LEU A 34 19.47 -6.58 -4.78
N GLY A 35 20.22 -5.79 -5.55
CA GLY A 35 20.46 -4.37 -5.32
C GLY A 35 19.18 -3.61 -5.04
N GLU A 36 19.26 -2.74 -4.02
CA GLU A 36 18.24 -1.83 -3.53
C GLU A 36 16.85 -2.12 -4.11
N ALA A 37 16.05 -2.89 -3.38
CA ALA A 37 14.59 -2.67 -3.39
C ALA A 37 14.35 -1.15 -3.41
N LEU A 38 13.30 -0.68 -4.09
CA LEU A 38 12.97 0.75 -4.07
C LEU A 38 13.11 1.23 -2.64
N SER A 39 14.05 2.15 -2.36
CA SER A 39 14.56 2.38 -1.00
C SER A 39 13.50 3.14 -0.20
N VAL A 40 12.44 2.43 0.18
CA VAL A 40 11.39 2.92 1.04
C VAL A 40 12.02 3.03 2.42
N PRO A 41 11.99 4.23 3.03
CA PRO A 41 12.56 4.39 4.37
C PRO A 41 11.88 3.44 5.35
N THR A 42 12.67 2.65 6.08
CA THR A 42 12.15 1.82 7.16
C THR A 42 11.67 2.68 8.33
N GLY A 43 10.80 2.13 9.17
CA GLY A 43 10.25 2.82 10.34
C GLY A 43 8.86 3.41 10.09
N LEU A 44 8.50 4.44 10.87
CA LEU A 44 7.16 5.02 10.85
C LEU A 44 7.13 6.30 10.01
N LEU A 45 6.47 6.25 8.86
CA LEU A 45 6.20 7.39 8.00
C LEU A 45 4.79 7.91 8.29
N THR A 46 4.64 9.23 8.46
CA THR A 46 3.36 9.87 8.78
C THR A 46 3.00 10.91 7.74
N TYR A 47 1.82 10.75 7.14
CA TYR A 47 1.27 11.61 6.10
C TYR A 47 0.03 12.31 6.62
N ARG A 48 -0.03 13.63 6.43
CA ARG A 48 -1.16 14.46 6.85
C ARG A 48 -1.88 14.99 5.62
N PHE A 49 -3.18 14.73 5.56
CA PHE A 49 -4.04 15.20 4.48
C PHE A 49 -5.09 16.15 5.04
N GLN A 50 -5.36 17.22 4.31
CA GLN A 50 -6.48 18.12 4.57
C GLN A 50 -7.53 17.92 3.48
N GLU A 51 -8.71 17.43 3.86
CA GLU A 51 -9.85 17.25 2.94
C GLU A 51 -11.12 17.78 3.63
N HIS A 52 -11.89 18.61 2.92
CA HIS A 52 -13.22 19.10 3.30
C HIS A 52 -13.38 19.58 4.76
N GLY A 53 -12.38 20.27 5.30
CA GLY A 53 -12.42 20.83 6.66
C GLY A 53 -11.99 19.88 7.78
N GLY A 54 -11.60 18.63 7.45
CA GLY A 54 -11.01 17.66 8.36
C GLY A 54 -9.51 17.45 8.13
N GLN A 55 -8.82 16.94 9.15
CA GLN A 55 -7.44 16.44 9.03
C GLN A 55 -7.44 14.93 9.17
N THR A 56 -6.90 14.22 8.17
CA THR A 56 -6.70 12.77 8.21
C THR A 56 -5.22 12.46 8.31
N ARG A 57 -4.84 11.51 9.18
CA ARG A 57 -3.46 11.03 9.29
C ARG A 57 -3.35 9.59 8.84
N LEU A 58 -2.50 9.36 7.83
CA LEU A 58 -2.11 8.02 7.43
C LEU A 58 -0.71 7.75 7.94
N HIS A 59 -0.52 6.53 8.44
CA HIS A 59 0.74 6.05 8.95
C HIS A 59 1.13 4.80 8.19
N LEU A 60 2.33 4.82 7.61
CA LEU A 60 2.93 3.66 6.97
C LEU A 60 4.11 3.23 7.85
N ARG A 61 3.97 2.09 8.51
CA ARG A 61 5.06 1.44 9.25
C ARG A 61 5.71 0.42 8.34
N VAL A 62 6.97 0.64 7.97
CA VAL A 62 7.77 -0.25 7.14
C VAL A 62 8.74 -1.02 8.03
N GLN A 63 8.74 -2.34 7.88
CA GLN A 63 9.63 -3.25 8.61
C GLN A 63 10.96 -3.41 7.87
N ASP A 64 11.97 -3.95 8.57
CA ASP A 64 13.31 -4.15 8.00
C ASP A 64 13.34 -5.16 6.85
N ASP A 65 12.34 -6.05 6.76
CA ASP A 65 12.14 -6.98 5.65
C ASP A 65 11.36 -6.36 4.46
N GLY A 66 11.03 -5.07 4.57
CA GLY A 66 10.29 -4.31 3.57
C GLY A 66 8.77 -4.50 3.60
N THR A 67 8.23 -5.38 4.45
CA THR A 67 6.78 -5.49 4.66
C THR A 67 6.23 -4.27 5.40
N GLY A 68 4.92 -4.04 5.30
CA GLY A 68 4.32 -2.80 5.76
C GLY A 68 3.00 -2.96 6.51
N LEU A 69 2.71 -1.98 7.37
CA LEU A 69 1.39 -1.75 7.94
C LEU A 69 0.95 -0.34 7.58
N LEU A 70 -0.21 -0.22 6.93
CA LEU A 70 -0.85 1.06 6.67
C LEU A 70 -2.04 1.24 7.60
N PHE A 71 -2.12 2.38 8.28
CA PHE A 71 -3.21 2.67 9.20
C PHE A 71 -3.64 4.13 9.20
N ARG A 72 -4.95 4.34 9.39
CA ARG A 72 -5.59 5.65 9.54
C ARG A 72 -5.99 5.85 10.98
N ASP A 73 -5.47 6.89 11.64
CA ASP A 73 -5.82 7.31 13.01
C ASP A 73 -5.92 6.15 14.04
N VAL A 74 -5.15 5.06 13.82
CA VAL A 74 -5.10 3.84 14.66
C VAL A 74 -6.37 2.96 14.62
N THR A 75 -7.40 3.29 13.82
CA THR A 75 -8.66 2.53 13.77
C THR A 75 -8.68 1.43 12.71
N ASP A 76 -8.02 1.66 11.58
CA ASP A 76 -8.00 0.75 10.43
C ASP A 76 -6.56 0.30 10.17
N VAL A 77 -6.30 -1.01 10.08
CA VAL A 77 -4.95 -1.57 9.83
C VAL A 77 -4.97 -2.49 8.61
N ILE A 78 -4.08 -2.23 7.65
CA ILE A 78 -3.88 -3.03 6.45
C ILE A 78 -2.47 -3.60 6.47
N HIS A 79 -2.34 -4.92 6.33
CA HIS A 79 -1.05 -5.58 6.18
C HIS A 79 -0.64 -5.59 4.70
N LEU A 80 0.60 -5.22 4.45
CA LEU A 80 1.15 -5.07 3.11
C LEU A 80 2.33 -6.03 2.93
N THR A 81 2.37 -6.68 1.77
CA THR A 81 3.59 -7.33 1.29
C THR A 81 4.65 -6.27 0.94
N THR A 82 5.89 -6.68 0.69
CA THR A 82 6.97 -5.75 0.31
C THR A 82 6.60 -4.91 -0.92
N THR A 83 6.16 -5.54 -2.01
CA THR A 83 5.76 -4.83 -3.23
C THR A 83 4.54 -3.92 -3.00
N ALA A 84 3.56 -4.33 -2.21
CA ALA A 84 2.41 -3.49 -1.87
C ALA A 84 2.81 -2.28 -1.00
N THR A 85 3.79 -2.47 -0.11
CA THR A 85 4.37 -1.40 0.72
C THR A 85 5.02 -0.34 -0.14
N GLU A 86 5.82 -0.73 -1.12
CA GLU A 86 6.44 0.18 -2.07
C GLU A 86 5.41 0.92 -2.92
N MET A 87 4.38 0.23 -3.42
CA MET A 87 3.31 0.85 -4.20
C MET A 87 2.51 1.87 -3.37
N ILE A 88 2.17 1.54 -2.12
CA ILE A 88 1.51 2.47 -1.20
C ILE A 88 2.40 3.67 -0.91
N TRP A 89 3.68 3.44 -0.65
CA TRP A 89 4.62 4.54 -0.43
C TRP A 89 4.70 5.46 -1.64
N MET A 90 4.88 4.91 -2.85
CA MET A 90 4.88 5.69 -4.10
C MET A 90 3.59 6.51 -4.28
N ALA A 91 2.43 5.92 -3.97
CA ALA A 91 1.15 6.62 -4.04
C ALA A 91 1.03 7.74 -3.00
N LEU A 92 1.52 7.53 -1.77
CA LEU A 92 1.55 8.54 -0.70
C LEU A 92 2.51 9.70 -1.04
N GLU A 93 3.63 9.41 -1.69
CA GLU A 93 4.60 10.38 -2.22
C GLU A 93 4.11 11.06 -3.52
N GLY A 94 2.93 10.70 -4.03
CA GLY A 94 2.35 11.31 -5.23
C GLY A 94 3.07 10.98 -6.53
N TRP A 95 3.68 9.80 -6.64
CA TRP A 95 4.35 9.38 -7.87
C TRP A 95 3.34 9.19 -9.01
N ALA A 96 3.64 9.78 -10.17
CA ALA A 96 2.84 9.56 -11.38
C ALA A 96 2.89 8.07 -11.80
N PRO A 97 1.79 7.48 -12.30
CA PRO A 97 1.72 6.05 -12.65
C PRO A 97 2.83 5.59 -13.59
N LYS A 98 3.19 6.40 -14.59
CA LYS A 98 4.29 6.08 -15.52
C LYS A 98 5.64 5.89 -14.80
N ARG A 99 5.94 6.73 -13.80
CA ARG A 99 7.16 6.65 -13.00
C ARG A 99 7.15 5.42 -12.10
N ALA A 100 6.04 5.19 -11.40
CA ALA A 100 5.88 4.02 -10.53
C ALA A 100 6.03 2.72 -11.32
N LEU A 101 5.42 2.61 -12.51
CA LEU A 101 5.53 1.42 -13.34
C LEU A 101 6.95 1.17 -13.86
N ALA A 102 7.67 2.22 -14.25
CA ALA A 102 9.06 2.08 -14.67
C ALA A 102 9.94 1.56 -13.54
N ALA A 103 9.72 2.07 -12.33
CA ALA A 103 10.39 1.58 -11.13
C ALA A 103 10.06 0.11 -10.85
N LEU A 104 8.78 -0.26 -10.80
CA LEU A 104 8.35 -1.63 -10.55
C LEU A 104 8.90 -2.63 -11.59
N GLN A 105 8.92 -2.26 -12.87
CA GLN A 105 9.47 -3.10 -13.94
C GLN A 105 10.99 -3.28 -13.84
N LEU A 106 11.71 -2.35 -13.21
CA LEU A 106 13.16 -2.46 -13.00
C LEU A 106 13.49 -3.44 -11.88
N HIS A 107 12.71 -3.44 -10.80
CA HIS A 107 13.01 -4.20 -9.58
C HIS A 107 12.27 -5.54 -9.50
N TYR A 108 11.14 -5.70 -10.20
CA TYR A 108 10.32 -6.91 -10.18
C TYR A 108 10.08 -7.50 -11.55
N ARG A 109 9.94 -8.83 -11.60
CA ARG A 109 9.50 -9.54 -12.79
C ARG A 109 7.97 -9.59 -12.81
N GLY A 110 7.36 -9.11 -13.88
CA GLY A 110 5.92 -9.21 -14.07
C GLY A 110 5.43 -8.48 -15.32
N PRO A 111 4.22 -8.79 -15.79
CA PRO A 111 3.61 -8.06 -16.90
C PRO A 111 3.25 -6.64 -16.46
N ARG A 112 3.57 -5.67 -17.32
CA ARG A 112 3.35 -4.23 -17.05
C ARG A 112 1.90 -3.91 -16.70
N ASP A 113 0.94 -4.55 -17.37
CA ASP A 113 -0.48 -4.30 -17.16
C ASP A 113 -0.96 -4.75 -15.77
N ALA A 114 -0.36 -5.82 -15.21
CA ALA A 114 -0.64 -6.24 -13.84
C ALA A 114 -0.14 -5.19 -12.85
N PHE A 115 1.10 -4.69 -13.00
CA PHE A 115 1.59 -3.61 -12.15
C PHE A 115 0.76 -2.33 -12.29
N ALA A 116 0.26 -2.02 -13.49
CA ALA A 116 -0.61 -0.87 -13.69
C ALA A 116 -1.93 -1.02 -12.93
N ALA A 117 -2.55 -2.19 -13.02
CA ALA A 117 -3.78 -2.50 -12.30
C ALA A 117 -3.59 -2.47 -10.77
N ASP A 118 -2.48 -3.04 -10.28
CA ASP A 118 -2.15 -3.08 -8.86
C ASP A 118 -1.82 -1.69 -8.31
N TYR A 119 -1.02 -0.91 -9.03
CA TYR A 119 -0.70 0.46 -8.63
C TYR A 119 -1.96 1.35 -8.59
N ALA A 120 -2.81 1.29 -9.62
CA ALA A 120 -4.08 2.01 -9.64
C ALA A 120 -5.03 1.54 -8.52
N ARG A 121 -4.90 0.31 -8.03
CA ARG A 121 -5.62 -0.15 -6.83
C ARG A 121 -5.05 0.47 -5.56
N MET A 122 -3.74 0.58 -5.43
CA MET A 122 -3.10 1.24 -4.28
C MET A 122 -3.42 2.73 -4.19
N GLU A 123 -3.47 3.42 -5.33
CA GLU A 123 -3.92 4.81 -5.38
C GLU A 123 -5.36 4.95 -4.86
N ARG A 124 -6.26 4.03 -5.24
CA ARG A 124 -7.64 3.99 -4.72
C ARG A 124 -7.71 3.70 -3.21
N VAL A 125 -6.85 2.81 -2.70
CA VAL A 125 -6.74 2.54 -1.26
C VAL A 125 -6.35 3.82 -0.52
N VAL A 126 -5.30 4.49 -0.97
CA VAL A 126 -4.84 5.76 -0.38
C VAL A 126 -5.95 6.81 -0.44
N GLN A 127 -6.61 7.00 -1.59
CA GLN A 127 -7.68 7.98 -1.73
C GLN A 127 -8.87 7.68 -0.79
N THR A 128 -9.26 6.41 -0.69
CA THR A 128 -10.35 5.99 0.21
C THR A 128 -10.02 6.28 1.67
N LEU A 129 -8.77 6.04 2.08
CA LEU A 129 -8.32 6.28 3.44
C LEU A 129 -8.13 7.77 3.74
N ARG A 130 -7.84 8.59 2.73
CA ARG A 130 -7.72 10.05 2.89
C ARG A 130 -9.05 10.72 3.17
N SER A 131 -10.12 10.23 2.54
CA SER A 131 -11.43 10.85 2.67
C SER A 131 -12.08 10.58 4.03
N PRO A 132 -12.58 11.63 4.72
CA PRO A 132 -13.30 11.45 5.98
C PRO A 132 -14.57 10.63 5.71
N THR A 133 -14.82 9.65 6.60
CA THR A 133 -16.02 8.79 6.56
C THR A 133 -17.20 9.47 7.22
#